data_AF-A0A7L1CTL1-F1
#
_entry.id   AF-A0A7L1CTL1-F1
#
_cell.length_a   1.000
_cell.length_b   1.000
_cell.length_c   1.000
_cell.angle_alpha   90.00
_cell.angle_beta   90.00
_cell.angle_gamma   90.00
#
_symmetry.space_group_name_H-M   'P 1'
#
loop_
_entity.id
_entity.type
_entity.pdbx_description
1 polymer ?
#
loop_
_entity_poly.entity_id
_entity_poly.type
_entity_poly.pdbx_seq_one_letter_code
_entity_poly.pdbx_strand_id
1 'polypeptide(L)'
;ETNTLPFHPFENQQGDILRVEKEHQVLQEQLKEAEEKFEQLQSRSLEEIGVLEELLKKSVEEIKVSQNELDWFHQDSEAQVKKWQQEKKENRENLKSLRSSAKKHTDTHERCLKTIDDKEKQYNVYLKTFLDTSNKFANEKVKLEELIKKSQDDSQECEKRAVKAEVSILQNWKETEVWKLSGTVAKAEANLKMLKTLSSSASAAPMLKSQIDSWETFISNVKKELEKVEAEYEEKIELVKSGARISLTKVETVDIPSP
;
A
#
# COMPACT_ATOMS: atom_id res chain seq x y z
N GLU A 1 70.36 128.04 -64.14
CA GLU A 1 70.59 128.38 -65.57
C GLU A 1 69.96 127.30 -66.43
N THR A 2 69.04 127.70 -67.30
CA THR A 2 68.24 126.83 -68.18
C THR A 2 69.01 126.55 -69.47
N ASN A 3 69.48 125.32 -69.65
CA ASN A 3 70.12 124.84 -70.88
C ASN A 3 69.05 124.59 -71.96
N THR A 4 69.10 125.34 -73.06
CA THR A 4 68.05 125.42 -74.10
C THR A 4 68.41 124.73 -75.42
N LEU A 5 69.38 123.81 -75.43
CA LEU A 5 69.76 123.04 -76.63
C LEU A 5 69.71 121.52 -76.34
N PRO A 6 69.14 120.68 -77.25
CA PRO A 6 69.11 119.23 -77.09
C PRO A 6 70.51 118.61 -76.98
N PHE A 7 70.69 117.66 -76.07
CA PHE A 7 71.98 116.99 -75.86
C PHE A 7 72.19 115.82 -76.85
N HIS A 8 72.62 116.11 -78.08
CA HIS A 8 72.99 115.10 -79.07
C HIS A 8 74.27 114.34 -78.68
N PRO A 9 74.39 113.02 -78.94
CA PRO A 9 73.49 112.17 -79.74
C PRO A 9 72.28 111.58 -78.99
N PHE A 10 72.10 111.91 -77.70
CA PHE A 10 71.21 111.17 -76.80
C PHE A 10 69.79 111.73 -76.73
N GLU A 11 69.58 113.00 -77.06
CA GLU A 11 68.25 113.62 -77.19
C GLU A 11 67.94 113.95 -78.64
N ASN A 12 66.75 113.57 -79.12
CA ASN A 12 66.26 113.96 -80.44
C ASN A 12 65.39 115.24 -80.34
N GLN A 13 64.79 115.51 -79.18
CA GLN A 13 64.05 116.73 -78.79
C GLN A 13 64.40 117.13 -77.34
N GLN A 14 64.31 118.42 -77.02
CA GLN A 14 64.64 118.93 -75.67
C GLN A 14 63.75 118.29 -74.60
N GLY A 15 64.36 117.76 -73.55
CA GLY A 15 63.63 117.16 -72.42
C GLY A 15 63.28 115.68 -72.62
N ASP A 16 63.76 115.05 -73.71
CA ASP A 16 63.66 113.61 -73.94
C ASP A 16 64.29 112.81 -72.79
N ILE A 17 65.46 113.23 -72.27
CA ILE A 17 66.09 112.56 -71.12
C ILE A 17 65.19 112.65 -69.88
N LEU A 18 64.59 113.81 -69.61
CA LEU A 18 63.70 113.99 -68.46
C LEU A 18 62.38 113.19 -68.61
N ARG A 19 61.88 113.05 -69.85
CA ARG A 19 60.72 112.19 -70.15
C ARG A 19 61.05 110.73 -69.91
N VAL A 20 62.18 110.25 -70.44
CA VAL A 20 62.67 108.89 -70.26
C VAL A 20 62.95 108.58 -68.78
N GLU A 21 63.52 109.53 -68.02
CA GLU A 21 63.76 109.36 -66.58
C GLU A 21 62.44 109.24 -65.79
N LYS A 22 61.43 110.06 -66.11
CA LYS A 22 60.10 109.95 -65.48
C LYS A 22 59.40 108.65 -65.86
N GLU A 23 59.48 108.22 -67.11
CA GLU A 23 58.97 106.93 -67.56
C GLU A 23 59.70 105.78 -66.87
N HIS A 24 61.02 105.87 -66.71
CA HIS A 24 61.81 104.90 -65.97
C HIS A 24 61.39 104.82 -64.50
N GLN A 25 61.16 105.97 -63.85
CA GLN A 25 60.70 106.02 -62.46
C GLN A 25 59.29 105.42 -62.30
N VAL A 26 58.37 105.69 -63.22
CA VAL A 26 57.04 105.06 -63.24
C VAL A 26 57.15 103.55 -63.43
N LEU A 27 58.01 103.10 -64.35
CA LEU A 27 58.25 101.67 -64.58
C LEU A 27 58.89 100.98 -63.37
N GLN A 28 59.80 101.64 -62.65
CA GLN A 28 60.37 101.12 -61.39
C GLN A 28 59.30 100.97 -60.31
N GLU A 29 58.42 101.95 -60.15
CA GLU A 29 57.33 101.87 -59.17
C GLU A 29 56.31 100.78 -59.55
N GLN A 30 55.98 100.65 -60.84
CA GLN A 30 55.12 99.56 -61.35
C GLN A 30 55.75 98.18 -61.15
N LEU A 31 57.05 98.05 -61.36
CA LEU A 31 57.77 96.80 -61.11
C LEU A 31 57.71 96.44 -59.62
N LYS A 32 57.98 97.40 -58.74
CA LYS A 32 57.91 97.22 -57.29
C LYS A 32 56.49 96.85 -56.83
N GLU A 33 55.46 97.51 -57.35
CA GLU A 33 54.06 97.18 -57.04
C GLU A 33 53.70 95.76 -57.53
N ALA A 34 54.19 95.35 -58.71
CA ALA A 34 53.98 94.01 -59.24
C ALA A 34 54.70 92.95 -58.39
N GLU A 35 55.92 93.22 -57.91
CA GLU A 35 56.69 92.37 -57.01
C GLU A 35 55.98 92.19 -55.66
N GLU A 36 55.55 93.29 -55.00
CA GLU A 36 54.82 93.25 -53.73
C GLU A 36 53.50 92.47 -53.86
N LYS A 37 52.74 92.69 -54.95
CA LYS A 37 51.51 91.92 -55.24
C LYS A 37 51.80 90.44 -55.46
N PHE A 38 52.90 90.10 -56.15
CA PHE A 38 53.29 88.73 -56.37
C PHE A 38 53.69 88.05 -55.05
N GLU A 39 54.48 88.69 -54.21
CA GLU A 39 54.84 88.17 -52.88
C GLU A 39 53.61 87.98 -51.98
N GLN A 40 52.68 88.94 -51.97
CA GLN A 40 51.44 88.83 -51.21
C GLN A 40 50.58 87.67 -51.71
N LEU A 41 50.43 87.53 -53.03
CA LEU A 41 49.70 86.41 -53.63
C LEU A 41 50.38 85.08 -53.33
N GLN A 42 51.71 85.03 -53.41
CA GLN A 42 52.49 83.84 -53.07
C GLN A 42 52.31 83.46 -51.60
N SER A 43 52.44 84.40 -50.67
CA SER A 43 52.24 84.16 -49.24
C SER A 43 50.83 83.66 -48.95
N ARG A 44 49.80 84.27 -49.53
CA ARG A 44 48.40 83.82 -49.40
C ARG A 44 48.19 82.43 -49.99
N SER A 45 48.78 82.15 -51.17
CA SER A 45 48.66 80.85 -51.81
C SER A 45 49.30 79.73 -50.99
N LEU A 46 50.45 80.00 -50.35
CA LEU A 46 51.13 79.04 -49.47
C LEU A 46 50.31 78.77 -48.21
N GLU A 47 49.68 79.79 -47.63
CA GLU A 47 48.78 79.61 -46.49
C GLU A 47 47.53 78.79 -46.84
N GLU A 48 46.86 79.11 -47.96
CA GLU A 48 45.70 78.35 -48.44
C GLU A 48 46.07 76.88 -48.74
N ILE A 49 47.22 76.63 -49.36
CA ILE A 49 47.75 75.28 -49.59
C ILE A 49 47.98 74.56 -48.26
N GLY A 50 48.63 75.20 -47.28
CA GLY A 50 48.89 74.61 -45.97
C GLY A 50 47.61 74.22 -45.22
N VAL A 51 46.56 75.04 -45.30
CA VAL A 51 45.25 74.72 -44.73
C VAL A 51 44.61 73.52 -45.41
N LEU A 52 44.67 73.45 -46.75
CA LEU A 52 44.14 72.32 -47.52
C LEU A 52 44.90 71.01 -47.23
N GLU A 53 46.22 71.07 -47.07
CA GLU A 53 47.05 69.91 -46.73
C GLU A 53 46.70 69.34 -45.34
N GLU A 54 46.53 70.20 -44.33
CA GLU A 54 46.10 69.73 -42.99
C GLU A 54 44.66 69.19 -42.99
N LEU A 55 43.73 69.80 -43.75
CA LEU A 55 42.39 69.26 -43.93
C LEU A 55 42.40 67.89 -44.61
N LEU A 56 43.22 67.72 -45.65
CA LEU A 56 43.38 66.45 -46.35
C LEU A 56 43.93 65.38 -45.40
N LYS A 57 44.97 65.71 -44.63
CA LYS A 57 45.58 64.81 -43.64
C LYS A 57 44.58 64.37 -42.57
N LYS A 58 43.78 65.30 -42.05
CA LYS A 58 42.71 64.99 -41.08
C LYS A 58 41.67 64.05 -41.69
N SER A 59 41.22 64.33 -42.91
CA SER A 59 40.26 63.48 -43.62
C SER A 59 40.80 62.07 -43.85
N VAL A 60 42.08 61.93 -44.23
CA VAL A 60 42.72 60.62 -44.41
C VAL A 60 42.76 59.83 -43.10
N GLU A 61 43.08 60.46 -41.97
CA GLU A 61 43.08 59.78 -40.67
C GLU A 61 41.66 59.41 -40.22
N GLU A 62 40.68 60.29 -40.42
CA GLU A 62 39.27 60.00 -40.15
C GLU A 62 38.78 58.79 -40.98
N ILE A 63 39.10 58.74 -42.28
CA ILE A 63 38.78 57.59 -43.15
C ILE A 63 39.43 56.31 -42.63
N LYS A 64 40.69 56.36 -42.19
CA LYS A 64 41.40 55.20 -41.65
C LYS A 64 40.78 54.69 -40.36
N VAL A 65 40.37 55.58 -39.45
CA VAL A 65 39.66 55.22 -38.23
C VAL A 65 38.30 54.59 -38.57
N SER A 66 37.50 55.22 -39.44
CA SER A 66 36.21 54.66 -39.87
C SER A 66 36.35 53.31 -40.56
N GLN A 67 37.41 53.09 -41.34
CA GLN A 67 37.67 51.79 -41.96
C GLN A 67 37.96 50.71 -40.91
N ASN A 68 38.78 51.01 -39.90
CA ASN A 68 39.06 50.08 -38.81
C ASN A 68 37.81 49.74 -37.99
N GLU A 69 36.97 50.75 -37.70
CA GLU A 69 35.69 50.55 -37.01
C GLU A 69 34.76 49.65 -37.85
N LEU A 70 34.69 49.88 -39.16
CA LEU A 70 33.90 49.07 -40.07
C LEU A 70 34.38 47.61 -40.09
N ASP A 71 35.69 47.38 -40.14
CA ASP A 71 36.26 46.03 -40.11
C ASP A 71 35.95 45.31 -38.79
N TRP A 72 36.03 46.04 -37.67
CA TRP A 72 35.65 45.51 -36.36
C TRP A 72 34.16 45.14 -36.30
N PHE A 73 33.27 45.99 -36.80
CA PHE A 73 31.83 45.70 -36.87
C PHE A 73 31.53 44.48 -37.75
N HIS A 74 32.24 44.31 -38.87
CA HIS A 74 32.08 43.12 -39.71
C HIS A 74 32.48 41.85 -38.96
N GLN A 75 33.62 41.87 -38.27
CA GLN A 75 34.10 40.72 -37.49
C GLN A 75 33.15 40.35 -36.34
N ASP A 76 32.67 41.36 -35.58
CA ASP A 76 31.72 41.12 -34.50
C ASP A 76 30.39 40.55 -35.04
N SER A 77 29.86 41.14 -36.11
CA SER A 77 28.64 40.65 -36.75
C SER A 77 28.81 39.20 -37.24
N GLU A 78 29.95 38.85 -37.84
CA GLU A 78 30.21 37.48 -38.28
C GLU A 78 30.29 36.51 -37.09
N ALA A 79 30.91 36.93 -35.99
CA ALA A 79 30.98 36.14 -34.76
C ALA A 79 29.58 35.90 -34.15
N GLN A 80 28.74 36.94 -34.10
CA GLN A 80 27.36 36.81 -33.62
C GLN A 80 26.53 35.89 -34.51
N VAL A 81 26.67 35.98 -35.83
CA VAL A 81 25.98 35.09 -36.78
C VAL A 81 26.40 33.64 -36.55
N LYS A 82 27.69 33.35 -36.38
CA LYS A 82 28.19 32.00 -36.09
C LYS A 82 27.63 31.47 -34.76
N LYS A 83 27.66 32.29 -33.71
CA LYS A 83 27.09 31.94 -32.40
C LYS A 83 25.61 31.60 -32.50
N TRP A 84 24.83 32.46 -33.15
CA TRP A 84 23.39 32.24 -33.31
C TRP A 84 23.06 30.98 -34.13
N GLN A 85 23.84 30.70 -35.18
CA GLN A 85 23.68 29.47 -35.97
C GLN A 85 23.96 28.22 -35.14
N GLN A 86 24.99 28.24 -34.29
CA GLN A 86 25.31 27.13 -33.40
C GLN A 86 24.22 26.93 -32.34
N GLU A 87 23.79 27.98 -31.65
CA GLU A 87 22.69 27.93 -30.67
C GLU A 87 21.39 27.40 -31.30
N LYS A 88 21.08 27.82 -32.53
CA LYS A 88 19.92 27.32 -33.28
C LYS A 88 20.01 25.81 -33.53
N LYS A 89 21.20 25.29 -33.86
CA LYS A 89 21.42 23.86 -34.08
C LYS A 89 21.27 23.07 -32.78
N GLU A 90 21.92 23.53 -31.71
CA GLU A 90 21.85 22.90 -30.39
C GLU A 90 20.41 22.88 -29.86
N ASN A 91 19.68 23.99 -29.97
CA ASN A 91 18.30 24.05 -29.52
C ASN A 91 17.39 23.11 -30.33
N ARG A 92 17.62 22.96 -31.64
CA ARG A 92 16.89 22.00 -32.48
C ARG A 92 17.15 20.55 -32.05
N GLU A 93 18.40 20.21 -31.71
CA GLU A 93 18.78 18.89 -31.22
C GLU A 93 18.19 18.60 -29.83
N ASN A 94 18.22 19.58 -28.93
CA ASN A 94 17.60 19.52 -27.61
C ASN A 94 16.07 19.34 -27.70
N LEU A 95 15.40 20.07 -28.60
CA LEU A 95 13.97 19.86 -28.83
C LEU A 95 13.65 18.45 -29.35
N LYS A 96 14.51 17.89 -30.20
CA LYS A 96 14.35 16.52 -30.70
C LYS A 96 14.51 15.49 -29.58
N SER A 97 15.52 15.66 -28.71
CA SER A 97 15.74 14.77 -27.58
C SER A 97 14.59 14.85 -26.57
N LEU A 98 14.15 16.06 -26.20
CA LEU A 98 13.01 16.30 -25.32
C LEU A 98 11.73 15.67 -25.87
N ARG A 99 11.43 15.85 -27.16
CA ARG A 99 10.26 15.23 -27.80
C ARG A 99 10.31 13.71 -27.75
N SER A 100 11.48 13.12 -27.97
CA SER A 100 11.66 11.67 -27.87
C SER A 100 11.47 11.16 -26.44
N SER A 101 11.93 11.91 -25.44
CA SER A 101 11.77 11.58 -24.02
C SER A 101 10.31 11.68 -23.60
N ALA A 102 9.62 12.78 -23.96
CA ALA A 102 8.20 12.97 -23.71
C ALA A 102 7.37 11.81 -24.27
N LYS A 103 7.65 11.37 -25.49
CA LYS A 103 7.00 10.19 -26.08
C LYS A 103 7.21 8.92 -25.24
N LYS A 104 8.44 8.62 -24.83
CA LYS A 104 8.73 7.45 -23.97
C LYS A 104 7.98 7.51 -22.64
N HIS A 105 7.86 8.70 -22.05
CA HIS A 105 7.09 8.89 -20.83
C HIS A 105 5.59 8.63 -21.06
N THR A 106 5.01 9.15 -22.14
CA THR A 106 3.61 8.87 -22.52
C THR A 106 3.37 7.38 -22.73
N ASP A 107 4.21 6.71 -23.54
CA ASP A 107 4.07 5.28 -23.84
C ASP A 107 4.19 4.43 -22.54
N THR A 108 5.08 4.84 -21.63
CA THR A 108 5.23 4.17 -20.33
C THR A 108 4.04 4.41 -19.42
N HIS A 109 3.52 5.63 -19.38
CA HIS A 109 2.34 5.98 -18.59
C HIS A 109 1.11 5.18 -19.05
N GLU A 110 0.87 5.08 -20.36
CA GLU A 110 -0.23 4.27 -20.93
C GLU A 110 -0.11 2.79 -20.53
N ARG A 111 1.08 2.21 -20.64
CA ARG A 111 1.35 0.83 -20.21
C ARG A 111 1.11 0.63 -18.71
N CYS A 112 1.50 1.59 -17.88
CA CYS A 112 1.22 1.55 -16.44
C CYS A 112 -0.28 1.57 -16.16
N LEU A 113 -1.03 2.47 -16.81
CA LEU A 113 -2.50 2.55 -16.66
C LEU A 113 -3.17 1.23 -17.05
N LYS A 114 -2.77 0.62 -18.18
CA LYS A 114 -3.28 -0.69 -18.59
C LYS A 114 -2.98 -1.79 -17.57
N THR A 115 -1.77 -1.78 -17.02
CA THR A 115 -1.37 -2.75 -15.99
C THR A 115 -2.20 -2.60 -14.71
N ILE A 116 -2.50 -1.36 -14.31
CA ILE A 116 -3.35 -1.08 -13.15
C ILE A 116 -4.77 -1.62 -13.38
N ASP A 117 -5.38 -1.33 -14.53
CA ASP A 117 -6.71 -1.82 -14.89
C ASP A 117 -6.77 -3.36 -14.93
N ASP A 118 -5.77 -4.01 -15.53
CA ASP A 118 -5.67 -5.48 -15.54
C ASP A 118 -5.54 -6.06 -14.12
N LYS A 119 -4.77 -5.41 -13.23
CA LYS A 119 -4.61 -5.84 -11.84
C LYS A 119 -5.86 -5.62 -11.00
N GLU A 120 -6.57 -4.53 -11.22
CA GLU A 120 -7.85 -4.25 -10.57
C GLU A 120 -8.89 -5.31 -10.94
N LYS A 121 -8.99 -5.67 -12.22
CA LYS A 121 -9.85 -6.77 -12.69
C LYS A 121 -9.49 -8.10 -12.03
N GLN A 122 -8.20 -8.45 -11.96
CA GLN A 122 -7.74 -9.67 -11.29
C GLN A 122 -8.10 -9.67 -9.79
N TYR A 123 -7.85 -8.55 -9.09
CA TYR A 123 -8.17 -8.40 -7.69
C TYR A 123 -9.67 -8.59 -7.41
N ASN A 124 -10.53 -7.99 -8.23
CA ASN A 124 -11.98 -8.13 -8.10
C ASN A 124 -12.46 -9.57 -8.28
N VAL A 125 -11.85 -10.32 -9.21
CA VAL A 125 -12.14 -11.76 -9.39
C VAL A 125 -11.72 -12.57 -8.17
N TYR A 126 -10.53 -12.31 -7.62
CA TYR A 126 -10.06 -12.98 -6.41
C TYR A 126 -10.93 -12.67 -5.20
N LEU A 127 -11.28 -11.40 -5.00
CA LEU A 127 -12.15 -10.97 -3.92
C LEU A 127 -13.52 -11.65 -4.00
N LYS A 128 -14.13 -11.67 -5.19
CA LYS A 128 -15.41 -12.37 -5.40
C LYS A 128 -15.31 -13.86 -5.04
N THR A 129 -14.27 -14.54 -5.55
CA THR A 129 -14.06 -15.97 -5.29
C THR A 129 -13.85 -16.26 -3.80
N PHE A 130 -13.10 -15.41 -3.11
CA PHE A 130 -12.88 -15.50 -1.67
C PHE A 130 -14.18 -15.33 -0.88
N LEU A 131 -14.98 -14.31 -1.22
CA LEU A 131 -16.27 -14.06 -0.58
C LEU A 131 -17.25 -15.21 -0.80
N ASP A 132 -17.35 -15.73 -2.02
CA ASP A 132 -18.21 -16.87 -2.36
C ASP A 132 -17.79 -18.13 -1.55
N THR A 133 -16.48 -18.39 -1.46
CA THR A 133 -15.94 -19.51 -0.69
C THR A 133 -16.18 -19.35 0.81
N SER A 134 -15.95 -18.16 1.35
CA SER A 134 -16.16 -17.83 2.76
C SER A 134 -17.63 -17.99 3.16
N ASN A 135 -18.55 -17.48 2.33
CA ASN A 135 -19.98 -17.63 2.54
C ASN A 135 -20.42 -19.11 2.50
N LYS A 136 -19.88 -19.90 1.55
CA LYS A 136 -20.14 -21.34 1.51
C LYS A 136 -19.67 -22.04 2.79
N PHE A 137 -18.45 -21.74 3.24
CA PHE A 137 -17.89 -22.32 4.45
C PHE A 137 -18.68 -21.93 5.70
N ALA A 138 -19.11 -20.67 5.81
CA ALA A 138 -19.96 -20.22 6.92
C ALA A 138 -21.30 -20.99 6.96
N ASN A 139 -21.93 -21.21 5.80
CA ASN A 139 -23.17 -21.99 5.71
C ASN A 139 -22.95 -23.47 6.08
N GLU A 140 -21.84 -24.08 5.66
CA GLU A 140 -21.49 -25.46 6.03
C GLU A 140 -21.21 -25.59 7.52
N LYS A 141 -20.51 -24.61 8.12
CA LYS A 141 -20.25 -24.56 9.55
C LYS A 141 -21.55 -24.58 10.36
N VAL A 142 -22.53 -23.73 10.02
CA VAL A 142 -23.83 -23.70 10.73
C VAL A 142 -24.53 -25.05 10.66
N LYS A 143 -24.57 -25.69 9.47
CA LYS A 143 -25.18 -27.02 9.31
C LYS A 143 -24.49 -28.08 10.16
N LEU A 144 -23.17 -28.05 10.25
CA LEU A 144 -22.41 -28.99 11.08
C LEU A 144 -22.66 -28.75 12.57
N GLU A 145 -22.73 -27.49 13.01
CA GLU A 145 -23.06 -27.14 14.39
C GLU A 145 -24.47 -27.64 14.77
N GLU A 146 -25.45 -27.50 13.88
CA GLU A 146 -26.81 -28.04 14.07
C GLU A 146 -26.81 -29.58 14.15
N LEU A 147 -26.04 -30.27 13.29
CA LEU A 147 -25.92 -31.73 13.31
C LEU A 147 -25.24 -32.24 14.58
N ILE A 148 -24.19 -31.56 15.06
CA ILE A 148 -23.51 -31.90 16.31
C ILE A 148 -24.49 -31.78 17.48
N LYS A 149 -25.22 -30.65 17.54
CA LYS A 149 -26.22 -30.43 18.59
C LYS A 149 -27.31 -31.51 18.57
N LYS A 150 -27.85 -31.81 17.39
CA LYS A 150 -28.86 -32.87 17.23
C LYS A 150 -28.32 -34.23 17.70
N SER A 151 -27.09 -34.60 17.32
CA SER A 151 -26.49 -35.86 17.74
C SER A 151 -26.27 -35.93 19.25
N GLN A 152 -25.92 -34.81 19.89
CA GLN A 152 -25.79 -34.75 21.35
C GLN A 152 -27.14 -34.93 22.03
N ASP A 153 -28.17 -34.23 21.56
CA ASP A 153 -29.54 -34.36 22.06
C ASP A 153 -30.05 -35.80 21.90
N ASP A 154 -29.84 -36.42 20.73
CA ASP A 154 -30.21 -37.80 20.44
C ASP A 154 -29.47 -38.78 21.36
N SER A 155 -28.17 -38.58 21.61
CA SER A 155 -27.37 -39.40 22.52
C SER A 155 -27.86 -39.32 23.96
N GLN A 156 -28.12 -38.11 24.47
CA GLN A 156 -28.64 -37.89 25.81
C GLN A 156 -30.02 -38.53 25.99
N GLU A 157 -30.87 -38.45 24.97
CA GLU A 157 -32.17 -39.09 24.98
C GLU A 157 -32.06 -40.62 24.96
N CYS A 158 -31.12 -41.18 24.20
CA CYS A 158 -30.84 -42.62 24.24
C CYS A 158 -30.35 -43.07 25.62
N GLU A 159 -29.47 -42.31 26.26
CA GLU A 159 -29.00 -42.57 27.63
C GLU A 159 -30.15 -42.56 28.63
N LYS A 160 -31.03 -41.54 28.60
CA LYS A 160 -32.22 -41.48 29.46
C LYS A 160 -33.14 -42.69 29.26
N ARG A 161 -33.35 -43.12 28.02
CA ARG A 161 -34.16 -44.31 27.71
C ARG A 161 -33.52 -45.59 28.23
N ALA A 162 -32.20 -45.73 28.06
CA ALA A 162 -31.45 -46.88 28.56
C ALA A 162 -31.54 -46.98 30.09
N VAL A 163 -31.25 -45.88 30.81
CA VAL A 163 -31.39 -45.80 32.28
C VAL A 163 -32.81 -46.18 32.72
N LYS A 164 -33.85 -45.64 32.06
CA LYS A 164 -35.24 -45.98 32.37
C LYS A 164 -35.56 -47.46 32.17
N ALA A 165 -35.04 -48.07 31.10
CA ALA A 165 -35.23 -49.49 30.82
C ALA A 165 -34.50 -50.37 31.84
N GLU A 166 -33.26 -50.05 32.17
CA GLU A 166 -32.46 -50.73 33.20
C GLU A 166 -33.14 -50.69 34.57
N VAL A 167 -33.60 -49.51 35.00
CA VAL A 167 -34.38 -49.35 36.25
C VAL A 167 -35.65 -50.21 36.21
N SER A 168 -36.37 -50.24 35.08
CA SER A 168 -37.59 -51.06 34.95
C SER A 168 -37.30 -52.56 35.06
N ILE A 169 -36.18 -53.03 34.50
CA ILE A 169 -35.74 -54.43 34.62
C ILE A 169 -35.40 -54.76 36.07
N LEU A 170 -34.59 -53.93 36.73
CA LEU A 170 -34.19 -54.13 38.13
C LEU A 170 -35.40 -54.11 39.06
N GLN A 171 -36.34 -53.19 38.84
CA GLN A 171 -37.58 -53.09 39.60
C GLN A 171 -38.43 -54.37 39.43
N ASN A 172 -38.56 -54.87 38.20
CA ASN A 172 -39.30 -56.12 37.93
C ASN A 172 -38.63 -57.34 38.59
N TRP A 173 -37.30 -57.41 38.59
CA TRP A 173 -36.56 -58.47 39.28
C TRP A 173 -36.71 -58.38 40.79
N LYS A 174 -36.61 -57.17 41.37
CA LYS A 174 -36.89 -56.91 42.79
C LYS A 174 -38.27 -57.42 43.17
N GLU A 175 -39.31 -56.99 42.45
CA GLU A 175 -40.70 -57.38 42.70
C GLU A 175 -40.89 -58.91 42.60
N THR A 176 -40.26 -59.55 41.60
CA THR A 176 -40.35 -60.99 41.40
C THR A 176 -39.70 -61.77 42.56
N GLU A 177 -38.49 -61.39 42.98
CA GLU A 177 -37.78 -62.09 44.06
C GLU A 177 -38.41 -61.82 45.44
N VAL A 178 -38.82 -60.58 45.70
CA VAL A 178 -39.56 -60.24 46.94
C VAL A 178 -40.88 -61.00 47.02
N TRP A 179 -41.62 -61.14 45.91
CA TRP A 179 -42.86 -61.92 45.88
C TRP A 179 -42.61 -63.41 46.18
N LYS A 180 -41.56 -64.01 45.60
CA LYS A 180 -41.19 -65.40 45.88
C LYS A 180 -40.85 -65.62 47.36
N LEU A 181 -39.96 -64.80 47.92
CA LEU A 181 -39.54 -64.90 49.32
C LEU A 181 -40.71 -64.65 50.28
N SER A 182 -41.55 -63.64 49.99
CA SER A 182 -42.77 -63.37 50.77
C SER A 182 -43.74 -64.54 50.74
N GLY A 183 -43.90 -65.18 49.58
CA GLY A 183 -44.69 -66.40 49.44
C GLY A 183 -44.15 -67.56 50.28
N THR A 184 -42.82 -67.74 50.34
CA THR A 184 -42.16 -68.73 51.20
C THR A 184 -42.36 -68.42 52.68
N VAL A 185 -42.21 -67.16 53.10
CA VAL A 185 -42.50 -66.71 54.47
C VAL A 185 -43.95 -67.01 54.84
N ALA A 186 -44.91 -66.62 54.01
CA ALA A 186 -46.34 -66.83 54.29
C ALA A 186 -46.70 -68.32 54.41
N LYS A 187 -46.14 -69.18 53.54
CA LYS A 187 -46.29 -70.64 53.63
C LYS A 187 -45.69 -71.19 54.92
N ALA A 188 -44.49 -70.76 55.27
CA ALA A 188 -43.80 -71.19 56.49
C ALA A 188 -44.54 -70.72 57.75
N GLU A 189 -45.06 -69.50 57.77
CA GLU A 189 -45.89 -68.97 58.86
C GLU A 189 -47.20 -69.74 59.02
N ALA A 190 -47.84 -70.13 57.92
CA ALA A 190 -49.04 -70.98 57.94
C ALA A 190 -48.74 -72.38 58.52
N ASN A 191 -47.63 -73.00 58.10
CA ASN A 191 -47.16 -74.29 58.65
C ASN A 191 -46.83 -74.18 60.14
N LEU A 192 -46.10 -73.14 60.54
CA LEU A 192 -45.78 -72.85 61.95
C LEU A 192 -47.05 -72.68 62.79
N LYS A 193 -48.06 -71.97 62.27
CA LYS A 193 -49.36 -71.81 62.93
C LYS A 193 -50.06 -73.16 63.13
N MET A 194 -50.06 -74.02 62.11
CA MET A 194 -50.61 -75.39 62.21
C MET A 194 -49.88 -76.21 63.28
N LEU A 195 -48.54 -76.21 63.29
CA LEU A 195 -47.75 -76.92 64.29
C LEU A 195 -47.99 -76.41 65.72
N LYS A 196 -48.12 -75.08 65.91
CA LYS A 196 -48.47 -74.48 67.20
C LYS A 196 -49.87 -74.92 67.68
N THR A 197 -50.85 -75.05 66.78
CA THR A 197 -52.18 -75.58 67.13
C THR A 197 -52.16 -77.06 67.52
N LEU A 198 -51.39 -77.90 66.82
CA LEU A 198 -51.24 -79.32 67.12
C LEU A 198 -50.47 -79.56 68.43
N SER A 199 -49.45 -78.73 68.70
CA SER A 199 -48.64 -78.79 69.93
C SER A 199 -49.43 -78.43 71.19
N SER A 200 -50.61 -77.81 71.05
CA SER A 200 -51.51 -77.49 72.17
C SER A 200 -52.31 -78.72 72.65
N SER A 201 -52.19 -79.87 71.98
CA SER A 201 -52.75 -81.16 72.42
C SER A 201 -51.71 -81.96 73.24
N ALA A 202 -52.12 -82.49 74.40
CA ALA A 202 -51.20 -82.94 75.46
C ALA A 202 -50.30 -84.14 75.12
N SER A 203 -50.55 -84.88 74.03
CA SER A 203 -49.83 -86.14 73.73
C SER A 203 -48.62 -86.00 72.79
N ALA A 204 -48.39 -84.84 72.16
CA ALA A 204 -47.34 -84.67 71.13
C ALA A 204 -46.36 -83.49 71.40
N ALA A 205 -46.47 -82.84 72.56
CA ALA A 205 -45.82 -81.55 72.85
C ALA A 205 -44.27 -81.52 72.78
N PRO A 206 -43.50 -82.53 73.27
CA PRO A 206 -42.03 -82.46 73.25
C PRO A 206 -41.42 -82.62 71.84
N MET A 207 -42.04 -83.42 70.98
CA MET A 207 -41.56 -83.70 69.62
C MET A 207 -41.86 -82.55 68.66
N LEU A 208 -42.99 -81.86 68.85
CA LEU A 208 -43.40 -80.72 68.02
C LEU A 208 -42.63 -79.43 68.36
N LYS A 209 -42.07 -79.30 69.57
CA LYS A 209 -41.34 -78.10 69.98
C LYS A 209 -40.07 -77.86 69.15
N SER A 210 -39.29 -78.92 68.87
CA SER A 210 -38.10 -78.84 68.01
C SER A 210 -38.45 -78.39 66.58
N GLN A 211 -39.57 -78.87 66.04
CA GLN A 211 -40.06 -78.43 64.72
C GLN A 211 -40.54 -76.98 64.74
N ILE A 212 -41.23 -76.54 65.80
CA ILE A 212 -41.64 -75.13 65.95
C ILE A 212 -40.41 -74.21 65.93
N ASP A 213 -39.37 -74.56 66.68
CA ASP A 213 -38.15 -73.75 66.77
C ASP A 213 -37.36 -73.75 65.44
N SER A 214 -37.38 -74.85 64.69
CA SER A 214 -36.75 -74.92 63.35
C SER A 214 -37.52 -74.09 62.31
N TRP A 215 -38.85 -74.12 62.32
CA TRP A 215 -39.69 -73.27 61.46
C TRP A 215 -39.57 -71.77 61.83
N GLU A 216 -39.46 -71.42 63.11
CA GLU A 216 -39.21 -70.03 63.54
C GLU A 216 -37.84 -69.52 63.05
N THR A 217 -36.81 -70.36 63.16
CA THR A 217 -35.47 -70.05 62.64
C THR A 217 -35.48 -69.90 61.12
N PHE A 218 -36.16 -70.81 60.41
CA PHE A 218 -36.34 -70.75 58.96
C PHE A 218 -37.01 -69.44 58.53
N ILE A 219 -38.14 -69.06 59.15
CA ILE A 219 -38.85 -67.81 58.84
C ILE A 219 -37.95 -66.60 59.09
N SER A 220 -37.21 -66.58 60.20
CA SER A 220 -36.25 -65.50 60.52
C SER A 220 -35.16 -65.37 59.45
N ASN A 221 -34.62 -66.50 58.98
CA ASN A 221 -33.60 -66.51 57.93
C ASN A 221 -34.16 -66.03 56.58
N VAL A 222 -35.35 -66.49 56.17
CA VAL A 222 -35.98 -66.04 54.91
C VAL A 222 -36.35 -64.55 54.98
N LYS A 223 -36.78 -64.03 56.14
CA LYS A 223 -37.04 -62.60 56.33
C LYS A 223 -35.77 -61.75 56.22
N LYS A 224 -34.66 -62.20 56.79
CA LYS A 224 -33.36 -61.53 56.62
C LYS A 224 -32.89 -61.53 55.17
N GLU A 225 -33.06 -62.64 54.47
CA GLU A 225 -32.70 -62.71 53.05
C GLU A 225 -33.60 -61.79 52.20
N LEU A 226 -34.88 -61.66 52.55
CA LEU A 226 -35.80 -60.72 51.92
C LEU A 226 -35.34 -59.25 52.08
N GLU A 227 -34.98 -58.84 53.30
CA GLU A 227 -34.46 -57.48 53.57
C GLU A 227 -33.17 -57.20 52.79
N LYS A 228 -32.26 -58.18 52.75
CA LYS A 228 -31.00 -58.09 51.99
C LYS A 228 -31.26 -57.92 50.49
N VAL A 229 -32.10 -58.77 49.91
CA VAL A 229 -32.43 -58.73 48.47
C VAL A 229 -33.07 -57.39 48.10
N GLU A 230 -33.98 -56.89 48.93
CA GLU A 230 -34.61 -55.59 48.73
C GLU A 230 -33.59 -54.44 48.77
N ALA A 231 -32.68 -54.43 49.76
CA ALA A 231 -31.63 -53.42 49.87
C ALA A 231 -30.65 -53.45 48.69
N GLU A 232 -30.21 -54.63 48.25
CA GLU A 232 -29.28 -54.77 47.13
C GLU A 232 -29.88 -54.34 45.78
N TYR A 233 -31.16 -54.64 45.54
CA TYR A 233 -31.83 -54.14 44.34
C TYR A 233 -32.05 -52.62 44.40
N GLU A 234 -32.38 -52.05 45.57
CA GLU A 234 -32.54 -50.61 45.71
C GLU A 234 -31.22 -49.86 45.48
N GLU A 235 -30.11 -50.38 46.02
CA GLU A 235 -28.76 -49.83 45.78
C GLU A 235 -28.40 -49.86 44.29
N LYS A 236 -28.62 -51.00 43.61
CA LYS A 236 -28.39 -51.12 42.16
C LYS A 236 -29.25 -50.14 41.36
N ILE A 237 -30.51 -49.93 41.74
CA ILE A 237 -31.41 -48.98 41.09
C ILE A 237 -30.90 -47.54 41.25
N GLU A 238 -30.48 -47.15 42.46
CA GLU A 238 -29.92 -45.81 42.71
C GLU A 238 -28.60 -45.58 41.96
N LEU A 239 -27.74 -46.60 41.90
CA LEU A 239 -26.51 -46.55 41.09
C LEU A 239 -26.83 -46.30 39.61
N VAL A 240 -27.80 -47.02 39.03
CA VAL A 240 -28.23 -46.80 37.63
C VAL A 240 -28.80 -45.39 37.43
N LYS A 241 -29.66 -44.91 38.33
CA LYS A 241 -30.23 -43.56 38.26
C LYS A 241 -29.16 -42.47 38.35
N SER A 242 -28.07 -42.72 39.09
CA SER A 242 -26.92 -41.82 39.19
C SER A 242 -26.03 -41.82 37.94
N GLY A 243 -26.32 -42.68 36.96
CA GLY A 243 -25.56 -42.80 35.71
C GLY A 243 -24.40 -43.80 35.77
N ALA A 244 -24.31 -44.61 36.84
CA ALA A 244 -23.31 -45.66 36.92
C ALA A 244 -23.66 -46.79 35.95
N ARG A 245 -22.70 -47.17 35.10
CA ARG A 245 -22.83 -48.37 34.25
C ARG A 245 -22.60 -49.60 35.10
N ILE A 246 -23.68 -50.27 35.48
CA ILE A 246 -23.61 -51.55 36.18
C ILE A 246 -24.02 -52.69 35.24
N SER A 247 -23.42 -53.86 35.42
CA SER A 247 -23.87 -55.06 34.74
C SER A 247 -25.24 -55.46 35.30
N LEU A 248 -26.22 -55.69 34.41
CA LEU A 248 -27.55 -56.19 34.79
C LEU A 248 -27.45 -57.66 35.26
N THR A 249 -27.11 -57.85 36.53
CA THR A 249 -27.07 -59.16 37.19
C THR A 249 -28.16 -59.25 38.24
N LYS A 250 -28.87 -60.38 38.25
CA LYS A 250 -29.83 -60.71 39.31
C LYS A 250 -29.09 -60.85 40.64
N VAL A 251 -29.73 -60.40 41.71
CA VAL A 251 -29.24 -60.65 43.08
C VAL A 251 -29.33 -62.15 43.36
N GLU A 252 -28.24 -62.72 43.86
CA GLU A 252 -28.18 -64.13 44.23
C GLU A 252 -28.99 -64.36 45.51
N THR A 253 -30.09 -65.10 45.39
CA THR A 253 -30.91 -65.51 46.54
C THR A 253 -30.39 -66.85 47.06
N VAL A 254 -30.12 -66.94 48.36
CA VAL A 254 -29.80 -68.23 49.01
C VAL A 254 -31.06 -69.11 49.02
N ASP A 255 -30.97 -70.31 48.46
CA ASP A 255 -32.05 -71.30 48.54
C ASP A 255 -32.06 -71.91 49.94
N ILE A 256 -32.97 -71.43 50.80
CA ILE A 256 -33.08 -71.89 52.18
C ILE A 256 -34.00 -73.13 52.17
N PRO A 257 -33.48 -74.33 52.47
CA PRO A 257 -34.30 -75.55 52.47
C PRO A 257 -35.31 -75.52 53.61
N SER A 258 -36.57 -75.88 53.31
CA SER A 258 -37.62 -76.01 54.32
C SER A 258 -37.30 -77.15 55.30
N PRO A 259 -37.49 -76.97 56.62
CA PRO A 259 -37.40 -78.04 57.63
C PRO A 259 -38.41 -79.18 57.41
#